data_AF-A0A895AN96-F1
#
_entry.id   AF-A0A895AN96-F1
#
_cell.length_a   1.000
_cell.length_b   1.000
_cell.length_c   1.000
_cell.angle_alpha   90.00
_cell.angle_beta   90.00
_cell.angle_gamma   90.00
#
_symmetry.space_group_name_H-M   'P 1'
#
loop_
_entity.id
_entity.type
_entity.pdbx_description
1 polymer ?
#
loop_
_entity_poly.entity_id
_entity_poly.type
_entity_poly.pdbx_seq_one_letter_code
_entity_poly.pdbx_strand_id
1 'polypeptide(L)' 'MQATKMEADELIESDRKILDELQKGRCTPAVLVDWTGLSKQTIHNRLNVLVAAGHVEKAHESGLYELVSDPRDD' A
#
# COMPACT_ATOMS: atom_id res chain seq x y z
N MET A 1 16.02 -14.55 -6.72
CA MET A 1 14.58 -14.68 -6.41
C MET A 1 13.90 -13.55 -7.14
N GLN A 2 13.10 -13.84 -8.17
CA GLN A 2 12.31 -12.78 -8.82
C GLN A 2 11.21 -12.41 -7.82
N ALA A 3 11.23 -11.17 -7.32
CA ALA A 3 10.06 -10.62 -6.67
C ALA A 3 9.00 -10.50 -7.77
N THR A 4 7.93 -11.28 -7.67
CA THR A 4 6.80 -11.16 -8.61
C THR A 4 6.19 -9.79 -8.36
N LYS A 5 6.41 -8.86 -9.29
CA LYS A 5 5.78 -7.55 -9.29
C LYS A 5 4.28 -7.78 -9.45
N MET A 6 3.47 -7.17 -8.58
CA MET A 6 2.02 -7.33 -8.62
C MET A 6 1.47 -6.35 -9.65
N GLU A 7 0.74 -6.81 -10.66
CA GLU A 7 0.28 -5.95 -11.75
C GLU A 7 -1.05 -5.27 -11.42
N ALA A 8 -1.43 -4.22 -12.17
CA ALA A 8 -2.65 -3.45 -11.92
C ALA A 8 -3.94 -4.30 -11.84
N ASP A 9 -4.00 -5.39 -12.59
CA ASP A 9 -5.16 -6.29 -12.68
C ASP A 9 -5.31 -7.16 -11.42
N GLU A 10 -4.21 -7.42 -10.71
CA GLU A 10 -4.20 -8.21 -9.47
C GLU A 10 -4.60 -7.39 -8.23
N LEU A 11 -4.71 -6.05 -8.37
CA LEU A 11 -5.10 -5.16 -7.29
C LEU A 11 -6.58 -5.30 -6.93
N ILE A 12 -6.83 -5.64 -5.67
CA ILE A 12 -8.19 -5.61 -5.12
C ILE A 12 -8.59 -4.18 -4.72
N GLU A 13 -9.88 -3.96 -4.45
CA GLU A 13 -10.40 -2.65 -4.07
C GLU A 13 -9.65 -2.04 -2.86
N SER A 14 -9.29 -2.88 -1.88
CA SER A 14 -8.53 -2.42 -0.70
C SER A 14 -7.13 -1.93 -1.06
N ASP A 15 -6.46 -2.53 -2.04
CA ASP A 15 -5.14 -2.05 -2.48
C ASP A 15 -5.27 -0.70 -3.16
N ARG A 16 -6.25 -0.57 -4.06
CA ARG A 16 -6.51 0.68 -4.79
C ARG A 16 -6.76 1.84 -3.83
N LYS A 17 -7.59 1.62 -2.81
CA LYS A 17 -7.84 2.61 -1.74
C LYS A 17 -6.57 3.00 -0.99
N ILE A 18 -5.70 2.03 -0.67
CA ILE A 18 -4.44 2.32 0.03
C ILE A 18 -3.47 3.08 -0.87
N LEU A 19 -3.35 2.66 -2.14
CA LEU A 19 -2.49 3.32 -3.13
C LEU A 19 -2.97 4.75 -3.42
N ASP A 20 -4.29 4.99 -3.51
CA ASP A 20 -4.86 6.34 -3.66
C ASP A 20 -4.43 7.29 -2.53
N GLU A 21 -4.44 6.83 -1.28
CA GLU A 21 -3.99 7.65 -0.16
C GLU A 21 -2.46 7.83 -0.17
N LEU A 22 -1.70 6.78 -0.51
CA LEU A 22 -0.23 6.85 -0.59
C LEU A 22 0.26 7.72 -1.75
N GLN A 23 -0.52 7.84 -2.83
CA GLN A 23 -0.24 8.72 -3.96
C GLN A 23 -0.37 10.21 -3.58
N LYS A 24 -1.18 10.53 -2.57
CA LYS A 24 -1.29 11.88 -2.00
C LYS A 24 -0.14 12.22 -1.06
N GLY A 25 0.62 11.23 -0.60
CA GLY A 25 1.78 11.40 0.27
C GLY A 25 1.96 10.25 1.27
N ARG A 26 2.96 10.41 2.14
CA ARG A 26 3.30 9.39 3.13
C ARG A 26 2.19 9.20 4.15
N CYS A 27 1.82 7.96 4.39
CA CYS A 27 0.71 7.60 5.28
C CYS A 27 1.14 6.62 6.36
N THR A 28 0.47 6.66 7.51
CA THR A 28 0.59 5.64 8.56
C THR A 28 -0.62 4.69 8.52
N PRO A 29 -0.53 3.44 9.02
CA PRO A 29 -1.66 2.53 9.07
C PRO A 29 -2.87 3.12 9.79
N ALA A 30 -2.66 3.97 10.81
CA ALA A 30 -3.74 4.59 11.56
C ALA A 30 -4.55 5.57 10.69
N VAL A 31 -3.89 6.43 9.92
CA VAL A 31 -4.61 7.36 9.01
C VAL A 31 -5.25 6.63 7.85
N LEU A 32 -4.63 5.54 7.35
CA LEU A 32 -5.23 4.72 6.30
C LEU A 32 -6.54 4.07 6.77
N VAL A 33 -6.60 3.57 8.01
CA VAL A 33 -7.86 3.05 8.59
C VAL A 33 -8.93 4.13 8.61
N ASP A 34 -8.57 5.33 9.09
CA ASP A 34 -9.49 6.46 9.22
C ASP A 34 -10.05 6.92 7.86
N TRP A 35 -9.19 7.07 6.85
CA TRP A 35 -9.57 7.61 5.55
C TRP A 35 -10.22 6.60 4.61
N THR A 36 -9.75 5.34 4.63
CA THR A 36 -10.28 4.30 3.74
C THR A 36 -11.50 3.57 4.33
N GLY A 37 -11.72 3.70 5.64
CA GLY A 37 -12.74 2.94 6.38
C GLY A 37 -12.44 1.44 6.48
N LEU A 38 -11.25 1.00 6.04
CA LEU A 38 -10.84 -0.40 6.08
C LEU A 38 -10.45 -0.80 7.50
N SER A 39 -10.62 -2.09 7.82
CA SER A 39 -10.18 -2.60 9.12
C SER A 39 -8.66 -2.51 9.26
N LYS A 40 -8.17 -2.29 10.48
CA LYS A 40 -6.73 -2.30 10.79
C LYS A 40 -6.04 -3.58 10.29
N GLN A 41 -6.69 -4.74 10.43
CA GLN A 41 -6.17 -6.00 9.93
C GLN A 41 -6.03 -6.00 8.40
N THR A 42 -7.03 -5.50 7.69
CA THR A 42 -6.98 -5.35 6.22
C THR A 42 -5.82 -4.45 5.82
N ILE A 43 -5.69 -3.27 6.42
CA ILE A 43 -4.60 -2.34 6.13
C ILE A 43 -3.23 -2.99 6.31
N HIS A 44 -2.96 -3.64 7.46
CA HIS A 44 -1.68 -4.28 7.69
C HIS A 44 -1.40 -5.42 6.70
N ASN A 45 -2.41 -6.25 6.41
CA ASN A 45 -2.25 -7.35 5.46
C ASN A 45 -1.93 -6.82 4.05
N ARG A 46 -2.68 -5.82 3.58
CA ARG A 46 -2.48 -5.26 2.24
C ARG A 46 -1.17 -4.48 2.12
N LEU A 47 -0.78 -3.70 3.13
CA LEU A 47 0.53 -3.05 3.16
C LEU A 47 1.67 -4.06 3.08
N ASN A 48 1.61 -5.18 3.81
CA ASN A 48 2.64 -6.21 3.72
C ASN A 48 2.75 -6.81 2.30
N VAL A 49 1.60 -7.03 1.64
CA VAL A 49 1.55 -7.52 0.26
C VAL A 49 2.15 -6.50 -0.71
N LEU A 50 1.74 -5.23 -0.61
CA LEU A 50 2.25 -4.14 -1.46
C LEU A 50 3.76 -3.89 -1.25
N VAL A 51 4.24 -4.06 -0.01
CA VAL A 51 5.68 -3.98 0.31
C VAL A 51 6.44 -5.16 -0.28
N ALA A 52 5.90 -6.38 -0.15
CA ALA A 52 6.52 -7.57 -0.75
C ALA A 52 6.57 -7.50 -2.29
N ALA A 53 5.58 -6.85 -2.91
CA ALA A 53 5.53 -6.58 -4.34
C ALA A 53 6.43 -5.42 -4.79
N GLY A 54 7.01 -4.65 -3.85
CA GLY A 54 7.89 -3.52 -4.14
C GLY A 54 7.19 -2.23 -4.57
N HIS A 55 5.87 -2.14 -4.38
CA HIS A 55 5.09 -0.93 -4.73
C HIS A 55 5.12 0.12 -3.62
N VAL A 56 5.24 -0.34 -2.38
CA VAL A 56 5.24 0.49 -1.19
C VAL A 56 6.46 0.14 -0.36
N GLU A 57 7.03 1.10 0.37
CA GLU A 57 8.06 0.82 1.36
C GLU A 57 7.76 1.46 2.71
N LYS A 58 8.39 0.93 3.76
CA LYS A 58 8.30 1.49 5.10
C LYS A 58 9.40 2.52 5.29
N ALA A 59 9.08 3.78 4.96
CA ALA A 59 9.94 4.95 5.07
C ALA A 59 10.52 5.19 6.48
N HIS A 60 9.80 4.77 7.54
CA HIS A 60 10.23 4.98 8.92
C HIS A 60 9.78 3.87 9.87
N GLU A 61 10.59 3.58 10.89
CA GLU A 61 10.37 2.55 11.91
C GLU A 61 9.01 2.68 12.65
N SER A 62 8.50 3.91 12.80
CA SER A 62 7.19 4.22 13.38
C SER A 62 5.98 3.73 12.56
N GLY A 63 6.19 3.17 11.36
CA GLY A 63 5.10 2.74 10.48
C GLY A 63 4.65 3.83 9.52
N LEU A 64 5.58 4.67 9.08
CA LEU A 64 5.34 5.56 7.94
C LEU A 64 5.60 4.77 6.66
N TYR A 65 4.64 4.78 5.75
CA TYR A 65 4.72 4.12 4.44
C TYR A 65 4.71 5.17 3.34
N GLU A 66 5.43 4.87 2.26
CA GLU A 66 5.47 5.71 1.06
C GLU A 66 5.32 4.87 -0.20
N LEU A 67 4.72 5.47 -1.22
CA LEU A 67 4.58 4.87 -2.54
C LEU A 67 5.92 4.93 -3.28
N VAL A 68 6.39 3.79 -3.78
CA VAL A 68 7.64 3.66 -4.54
C VAL A 68 7.35 3.54 -6.03
N SER A 69 6.40 2.67 -6.37
CA SER A 69 5.96 2.42 -7.73
C SER A 69 4.46 2.19 -7.69
N ASP A 70 3.71 2.93 -8.52
CA ASP A 70 2.29 2.64 -8.70
C ASP A 70 2.13 1.65 -9.86
N PRO A 71 1.63 0.42 -9.63
CA PRO A 71 1.37 -0.52 -10.72
C PRO A 71 0.23 -0.08 -11.64
N ARG A 72 -0.53 0.97 -11.30
CA ARG A 72 -1.67 1.46 -12.10
C ARG A 72 -1.27 2.47 -13.18
N ASP A 73 -0.05 2.99 -13.15
CA ASP A 73 0.47 3.97 -14.11
C ASP A 73 1.19 3.32 -15.32
N ASP A 74 1.22 1.98 -15.40
CA ASP A 74 1.87 1.19 -16.47
C ASP A 74 0.85 0.62 -17.49
#